data_AF-A0A285F051-F1
#
_entry.id   AF-A0A285F051-F1
#
_cell.length_a   1.000
_cell.length_b   1.000
_cell.length_c   1.000
_cell.angle_alpha   90.00
_cell.angle_beta   90.00
_cell.angle_gamma   90.00
#
_symmetry.space_group_name_H-M   'P 1'
#
loop_
_entity.id
_entity.type
_entity.pdbx_description
1 polymer ?
#
loop_
_entity_poly.entity_id
_entity_poly.type
_entity_poly.pdbx_seq_one_letter_code
_entity_poly.pdbx_strand_id
1 'polypeptide(L)'
;MKNKVKFTKPISSDHDGLRFATPEIVAKYRARRLKCDVLADISCGIGGQTIFFAKECKKVYAIEIDPVKIEHAKKNCQLYGVDNVEFICGDALGPEIIHKLPELDVVFSDPARPPKEKRRLLSSITPSIEDMINAYSSRAKGFAFEVPPQLTPERIPFDCEMEYLSLNGKINRLTLYFNHLKKCNRSAITLPSEESLCGSGTGEIPESEIIKKFAYEPEPSVVKAELLPELAEKMRKGDNRTYLFRIDSKRALMTSDEKLKSPLLKNQYVVLAETKVSVEDINRKLKELNAKNALIRGKIDPDNYWNFRNRIETGLNGDKTIHLYITDNSAIICQPLAGKN
;
A
#
# COMPACT_ATOMS: atom_id res chain seq x y z
N MET A 1 -10.35 12.34 15.71
CA MET A 1 -9.86 11.93 14.36
C MET A 1 -10.86 12.45 13.34
N LYS A 2 -10.48 13.33 12.40
CA LYS A 2 -11.39 13.76 11.33
C LYS A 2 -11.87 12.52 10.58
N ASN A 3 -13.18 12.32 10.47
CA ASN A 3 -13.74 11.30 9.57
C ASN A 3 -13.11 11.51 8.19
N LYS A 4 -12.26 10.59 7.74
CA LYS A 4 -11.71 10.64 6.39
C LYS A 4 -12.87 10.33 5.46
N VAL A 5 -13.43 11.39 4.87
CA VAL A 5 -14.42 11.31 3.81
C VAL A 5 -13.85 10.38 2.73
N LYS A 6 -14.40 9.17 2.60
CA LYS A 6 -13.93 8.17 1.63
C LYS A 6 -14.35 8.51 0.19
N PHE A 7 -15.45 9.24 0.07
CA PHE A 7 -16.12 9.59 -1.18
C PHE A 7 -16.52 11.06 -1.16
N THR A 8 -16.32 11.76 -2.26
CA THR A 8 -16.66 13.17 -2.45
C THR A 8 -18.16 13.43 -2.39
N LYS A 9 -18.98 12.42 -2.72
CA LYS A 9 -20.45 12.44 -2.57
C LYS A 9 -20.92 11.49 -1.45
N PRO A 10 -22.06 11.78 -0.80
CA PRO A 10 -22.60 10.95 0.27
C PRO A 10 -23.20 9.66 -0.30
N ILE A 11 -22.40 8.60 -0.37
CA ILE A 11 -22.86 7.29 -0.85
C ILE A 11 -23.84 6.64 0.13
N SER A 12 -24.83 5.94 -0.42
CA SER A 12 -25.74 5.04 0.27
C SER A 12 -25.03 3.73 0.61
N SER A 13 -25.20 3.22 1.84
CA SER A 13 -24.64 1.94 2.25
C SER A 13 -25.44 1.31 3.39
N ASP A 14 -25.25 0.01 3.58
CA ASP A 14 -25.49 -0.67 4.85
C ASP A 14 -24.36 -0.34 5.85
N HIS A 15 -24.43 -0.92 7.05
CA HIS A 15 -23.45 -0.67 8.13
C HIS A 15 -22.01 -1.07 7.72
N ASP A 16 -21.86 -2.18 6.99
CA ASP A 16 -20.56 -2.73 6.64
C ASP A 16 -20.00 -2.19 5.32
N GLY A 17 -20.86 -1.84 4.35
CA GLY A 17 -20.46 -1.40 3.02
C GLY A 17 -19.54 -0.19 3.04
N LEU A 18 -19.88 0.86 3.81
CA LEU A 18 -19.01 2.04 3.91
C LEU A 18 -17.68 1.73 4.62
N ARG A 19 -17.69 0.81 5.59
CA ARG A 19 -16.47 0.41 6.33
C ARG A 19 -15.47 -0.26 5.40
N PHE A 20 -15.92 -1.15 4.52
CA PHE A 20 -15.06 -1.89 3.59
C PHE A 20 -14.81 -1.20 2.25
N ALA A 21 -15.65 -0.23 1.87
CA ALA A 21 -15.53 0.47 0.60
C ALA A 21 -14.12 1.02 0.36
N THR A 22 -13.66 0.80 -0.88
CA THR A 22 -12.40 1.32 -1.42
C THR A 22 -12.45 2.85 -1.44
N PRO A 23 -11.43 3.54 -0.88
CA PRO A 23 -11.37 5.00 -0.94
C PRO A 23 -11.40 5.50 -2.38
N GLU A 24 -12.11 6.61 -2.64
CA GLU A 24 -12.33 7.14 -4.00
C GLU A 24 -11.03 7.34 -4.79
N ILE A 25 -9.96 7.83 -4.18
CA ILE A 25 -8.66 8.02 -4.86
C ILE A 25 -8.07 6.69 -5.36
N VAL A 26 -8.25 5.60 -4.60
CA VAL A 26 -7.81 4.26 -4.99
C VAL A 26 -8.71 3.72 -6.10
N ALA A 27 -10.03 3.93 -5.98
CA ALA A 27 -10.99 3.47 -6.97
C ALA A 27 -10.77 4.12 -8.35
N LYS A 28 -10.49 5.43 -8.38
CA LYS A 28 -10.10 6.19 -9.57
C LYS A 28 -8.83 5.65 -10.22
N TYR A 29 -7.77 5.47 -9.43
CA TYR A 29 -6.50 4.91 -9.91
C TYR A 29 -6.73 3.55 -10.59
N ARG A 30 -7.44 2.65 -9.90
CA ARG A 30 -7.71 1.31 -10.41
C ARG A 30 -8.55 1.32 -11.69
N ALA A 31 -9.58 2.16 -11.74
CA ALA A 31 -10.42 2.26 -12.93
C ALA A 31 -9.62 2.71 -14.16
N ARG A 32 -8.69 3.66 -14.01
CA ARG A 32 -7.79 4.05 -15.11
C ARG A 32 -6.86 2.91 -15.52
N ARG A 33 -6.35 2.15 -14.56
CA ARG A 33 -5.47 1.00 -14.84
C ARG A 33 -6.21 -0.15 -15.55
N LEU A 34 -7.47 -0.39 -15.20
CA LEU A 34 -8.33 -1.44 -15.75
C LEU A 34 -9.27 -0.94 -16.85
N LYS A 35 -8.96 0.19 -17.46
CA LYS A 35 -9.76 0.76 -18.53
C LYS A 35 -9.85 -0.22 -19.71
N CYS A 36 -11.07 -0.58 -20.09
CA CYS A 36 -11.36 -1.46 -21.23
C CYS A 36 -12.74 -1.16 -21.81
N ASP A 37 -13.19 -1.94 -22.80
CA ASP A 37 -14.51 -1.76 -23.38
C ASP A 37 -15.58 -2.41 -22.48
N VAL A 38 -15.38 -3.67 -22.10
CA VAL A 38 -16.33 -4.41 -21.25
C VAL A 38 -15.65 -4.97 -20.01
N LEU A 39 -16.14 -4.54 -18.84
CA LEU A 39 -15.65 -4.99 -17.53
C LEU A 39 -16.78 -5.65 -16.72
N ALA A 40 -16.48 -6.76 -16.04
CA ALA A 40 -17.35 -7.31 -15.01
C ALA A 40 -16.74 -7.09 -13.61
N ASP A 41 -17.49 -6.44 -12.73
CA ASP A 41 -17.23 -6.33 -11.29
C ASP A 41 -18.05 -7.40 -10.58
N ILE A 42 -17.44 -8.55 -10.30
CA ILE A 42 -18.14 -9.78 -9.89
C ILE A 42 -18.38 -9.88 -8.37
N SER A 43 -18.07 -8.81 -7.64
CA SER A 43 -18.33 -8.65 -6.20
C SER A 43 -18.57 -7.18 -5.87
N CYS A 44 -19.50 -6.56 -6.59
CA CYS A 44 -19.60 -5.10 -6.66
C CYS A 44 -19.98 -4.42 -5.33
N GLY A 45 -20.56 -5.17 -4.38
CA GLY A 45 -21.02 -4.65 -3.10
C GLY A 45 -21.94 -3.44 -3.29
N ILE A 46 -21.66 -2.35 -2.56
CA ILE A 46 -22.42 -1.09 -2.66
C ILE A 46 -22.03 -0.23 -3.89
N GLY A 47 -21.26 -0.78 -4.85
CA GLY A 47 -20.90 -0.11 -6.11
C GLY A 47 -19.77 0.92 -6.02
N GLY A 48 -19.05 1.00 -4.90
CA GLY A 48 -18.03 2.04 -4.67
C GLY A 48 -16.90 2.03 -5.70
N GLN A 49 -16.45 0.85 -6.13
CA GLN A 49 -15.48 0.69 -7.21
C GLN A 49 -16.16 0.76 -8.59
N THR A 50 -17.33 0.13 -8.73
CA THR A 50 -18.16 0.10 -9.96
C THR A 50 -18.40 1.47 -10.55
N ILE A 51 -18.71 2.47 -9.71
CA ILE A 51 -18.88 3.88 -10.12
C ILE A 51 -17.70 4.37 -10.96
N PHE A 52 -16.46 4.04 -10.55
CA PHE A 52 -15.27 4.52 -11.23
C PHE A 52 -14.92 3.66 -12.44
N PHE A 53 -15.20 2.35 -12.42
CA PHE A 53 -15.12 1.55 -13.63
C PHE A 53 -16.05 2.09 -14.72
N ALA A 54 -17.29 2.44 -14.36
CA ALA A 54 -18.28 3.00 -15.28
C ALA A 54 -17.83 4.32 -15.92
N LYS A 55 -16.97 5.09 -15.23
CA LYS A 55 -16.38 6.34 -15.75
C LYS A 55 -15.26 6.13 -16.75
N GLU A 56 -14.58 4.98 -16.72
CA GLU A 56 -13.39 4.72 -17.54
C GLU A 56 -13.67 3.70 -18.65
N CYS A 57 -14.57 2.74 -18.40
CA CYS A 57 -14.92 1.65 -19.32
C CYS A 57 -16.20 1.96 -20.10
N LYS A 58 -16.39 1.35 -21.28
CA LYS A 58 -17.59 1.59 -22.08
C LYS A 58 -18.85 0.95 -21.47
N LYS A 59 -18.74 -0.27 -20.94
CA LYS A 59 -19.84 -1.01 -20.30
C LYS A 59 -19.32 -1.74 -19.06
N VAL A 60 -20.09 -1.71 -17.98
CA VAL A 60 -19.79 -2.45 -16.74
C VAL A 60 -20.94 -3.39 -16.40
N TYR A 61 -20.64 -4.64 -16.07
CA TYR A 61 -21.55 -5.59 -15.45
C TYR A 61 -21.22 -5.67 -13.96
N ALA A 62 -22.16 -5.30 -13.10
CA ALA A 62 -21.99 -5.28 -11.65
C ALA A 62 -22.80 -6.39 -11.02
N ILE A 63 -22.12 -7.41 -10.50
CA ILE A 63 -22.74 -8.61 -9.94
C ILE A 63 -22.53 -8.61 -8.43
N GLU A 64 -23.60 -8.90 -7.70
CA GLU A 64 -23.58 -9.04 -6.24
C GLU A 64 -24.72 -9.98 -5.81
N ILE A 65 -24.43 -10.84 -4.83
CA ILE A 65 -25.37 -11.85 -4.35
C ILE A 65 -26.39 -11.25 -3.39
N ASP A 66 -26.01 -10.20 -2.67
CA ASP A 66 -26.89 -9.48 -1.74
C ASP A 66 -27.75 -8.43 -2.48
N PRO A 67 -29.08 -8.64 -2.58
CA PRO A 67 -29.97 -7.70 -3.26
C PRO A 67 -29.99 -6.31 -2.60
N VAL A 68 -29.74 -6.21 -1.30
CA VAL A 68 -29.70 -4.91 -0.60
C VAL A 68 -28.49 -4.10 -1.07
N LYS A 69 -27.34 -4.75 -1.25
CA LYS A 69 -26.13 -4.10 -1.77
C LYS A 69 -26.30 -3.65 -3.22
N ILE A 70 -26.98 -4.45 -4.05
CA ILE A 70 -27.37 -4.04 -5.41
C ILE A 70 -28.19 -2.75 -5.40
N GLU A 71 -29.17 -2.62 -4.50
CA GLU A 71 -29.97 -1.38 -4.41
C GLU A 71 -29.14 -0.16 -3.97
N HIS A 72 -28.17 -0.36 -3.08
CA HIS A 72 -27.20 0.70 -2.76
C HIS A 72 -26.31 1.04 -3.98
N ALA A 73 -25.81 0.04 -4.71
CA ALA A 73 -24.97 0.23 -5.88
C ALA A 73 -25.67 1.02 -6.99
N LYS A 74 -26.95 0.71 -7.26
CA LYS A 74 -27.81 1.47 -8.20
C LYS A 74 -27.93 2.93 -7.79
N LYS A 75 -28.31 3.20 -6.53
CA LYS A 75 -28.43 4.57 -5.98
C LYS A 75 -27.11 5.34 -6.08
N ASN A 76 -26.00 4.67 -5.78
CA ASN A 76 -24.68 5.28 -5.82
C ASN A 76 -24.22 5.58 -7.25
N CYS A 77 -24.45 4.68 -8.20
CA CYS A 77 -24.16 4.93 -9.61
C CYS A 77 -24.99 6.09 -10.15
N GLN A 78 -26.30 6.14 -9.83
CA GLN A 78 -27.17 7.26 -10.17
C GLN A 78 -26.67 8.58 -9.55
N LEU A 79 -26.28 8.58 -8.27
CA LEU A 79 -25.72 9.76 -7.58
C LEU A 79 -24.44 10.29 -8.26
N TYR A 80 -23.64 9.40 -8.85
CA TYR A 80 -22.44 9.76 -9.59
C TYR A 80 -22.67 10.05 -11.08
N GLY A 81 -23.90 9.88 -11.56
CA GLY A 81 -24.31 10.17 -12.94
C GLY A 81 -23.75 9.18 -13.96
N VAL A 82 -23.60 7.90 -13.58
CA VAL A 82 -23.19 6.83 -14.50
C VAL A 82 -24.38 5.93 -14.81
N ASP A 83 -24.58 5.63 -16.10
CA ASP A 83 -25.74 4.91 -16.65
C ASP A 83 -25.36 3.68 -17.49
N ASN A 84 -24.06 3.47 -17.76
CA ASN A 84 -23.51 2.34 -18.51
C ASN A 84 -23.22 1.10 -17.64
N VAL A 85 -23.97 0.93 -16.54
CA VAL A 85 -23.83 -0.20 -15.60
C VAL A 85 -25.05 -1.10 -15.69
N GLU A 86 -24.81 -2.40 -15.89
CA GLU A 86 -25.83 -3.43 -15.80
C GLU A 86 -25.70 -4.19 -14.49
N PHE A 87 -26.74 -4.11 -13.66
CA PHE A 87 -26.75 -4.75 -12.35
C PHE A 87 -27.38 -6.14 -12.42
N ILE A 88 -26.70 -7.14 -11.89
CA ILE A 88 -27.16 -8.52 -11.86
C ILE A 88 -27.11 -9.02 -10.41
N CYS A 89 -28.26 -9.36 -9.84
CA CYS A 89 -28.33 -9.97 -8.51
C CYS A 89 -28.21 -11.49 -8.63
N GLY A 90 -27.20 -12.09 -8.00
CA GLY A 90 -27.01 -13.54 -8.02
C GLY A 90 -25.60 -13.98 -7.65
N ASP A 91 -25.39 -15.29 -7.61
CA ASP A 91 -24.06 -15.86 -7.40
C ASP A 91 -23.21 -15.63 -8.65
N ALA A 92 -22.10 -14.90 -8.50
CA ALA A 92 -21.19 -14.63 -9.61
C ALA A 92 -20.54 -15.89 -10.19
N LEU A 93 -20.48 -17.00 -9.44
CA LEU A 93 -20.01 -18.28 -9.98
C LEU A 93 -21.15 -19.16 -10.52
N GLY A 94 -22.40 -18.71 -10.39
CA GLY A 94 -23.59 -19.37 -10.92
C GLY A 94 -23.58 -19.42 -12.45
N PRO A 95 -23.76 -20.59 -13.08
CA PRO A 95 -23.84 -20.72 -14.54
C PRO A 95 -24.89 -19.79 -15.18
N GLU A 96 -26.01 -19.55 -14.49
CA GLU A 96 -27.08 -18.67 -14.92
C GLU A 96 -26.68 -17.19 -14.98
N ILE A 97 -25.70 -16.78 -14.19
CA ILE A 97 -25.13 -15.43 -14.23
C ILE A 97 -24.08 -15.36 -15.32
N ILE A 98 -23.16 -16.33 -15.34
CA ILE A 98 -22.06 -16.39 -16.31
C ILE A 98 -22.58 -16.44 -17.75
N HIS A 99 -23.68 -17.17 -18.01
CA HIS A 99 -24.29 -17.29 -19.34
C HIS A 99 -24.96 -16.00 -19.84
N LYS A 100 -25.28 -15.06 -18.96
CA LYS A 100 -25.87 -13.75 -19.34
C LYS A 100 -24.82 -12.74 -19.77
N LEU A 101 -23.55 -12.98 -19.44
CA LEU A 101 -22.47 -12.04 -19.72
C LEU A 101 -21.97 -12.21 -21.16
N PRO A 102 -21.63 -11.09 -21.84
CA PRO A 102 -20.92 -11.15 -23.11
C PRO A 102 -19.46 -11.57 -22.89
N GLU A 103 -18.67 -11.55 -23.96
CA GLU A 103 -17.21 -11.55 -23.80
C GLU A 103 -16.76 -10.32 -22.99
N LEU A 104 -15.82 -10.56 -22.09
CA LEU A 104 -15.30 -9.58 -21.14
C LEU A 104 -13.83 -9.31 -21.46
N ASP A 105 -13.43 -8.05 -21.45
CA ASP A 105 -12.01 -7.73 -21.48
C ASP A 105 -11.38 -7.98 -20.10
N VAL A 106 -12.09 -7.59 -19.04
CA VAL A 106 -11.61 -7.67 -17.66
C VAL A 106 -12.68 -8.19 -16.71
N VAL A 107 -12.30 -9.12 -15.84
CA VAL A 107 -13.05 -9.48 -14.64
C VAL A 107 -12.32 -8.93 -13.41
N PHE A 108 -13.02 -8.20 -12.56
CA PHE A 108 -12.52 -7.67 -11.29
C PHE A 108 -13.30 -8.25 -10.11
N SER A 109 -12.60 -8.56 -9.01
CA SER A 109 -13.23 -8.91 -7.73
C SER A 109 -12.43 -8.36 -6.54
N ASP A 110 -13.13 -7.78 -5.55
CA ASP A 110 -12.65 -7.59 -4.17
C ASP A 110 -13.49 -8.44 -3.23
N PRO A 111 -13.21 -9.76 -3.16
CA PRO A 111 -14.06 -10.71 -2.46
C PRO A 111 -14.19 -10.40 -0.97
N ALA A 112 -15.35 -10.76 -0.42
CA ALA A 112 -15.65 -10.59 1.00
C ALA A 112 -14.62 -11.31 1.86
N ARG A 113 -14.28 -10.70 3.01
CA ARG A 113 -13.29 -11.24 3.94
C ARG A 113 -13.97 -11.51 5.28
N PRO A 114 -13.92 -12.74 5.81
CA PRO A 114 -14.47 -13.03 7.13
C PRO A 114 -13.78 -12.16 8.20
N PRO A 115 -14.54 -11.45 9.06
CA PRO A 115 -13.97 -10.51 10.02
C PRO A 115 -13.14 -11.14 11.16
N LYS A 116 -13.16 -12.47 11.32
CA LYS A 116 -12.67 -13.17 12.52
C LYS A 116 -11.29 -13.84 12.40
N GLU A 117 -10.57 -13.70 11.30
CA GLU A 117 -9.27 -14.37 11.17
C GLU A 117 -8.09 -13.57 11.72
N LYS A 118 -7.35 -14.18 12.66
CA LYS A 118 -6.12 -13.61 13.26
C LYS A 118 -4.95 -13.51 12.26
N ARG A 119 -4.91 -14.38 11.25
CA ARG A 119 -3.92 -14.38 10.16
C ARG A 119 -4.66 -14.34 8.83
N ARG A 120 -4.33 -13.37 7.98
CA ARG A 120 -4.92 -13.27 6.64
C ARG A 120 -4.23 -14.27 5.72
N LEU A 121 -4.99 -15.24 5.23
CA LEU A 121 -4.56 -16.30 4.32
C LEU A 121 -5.15 -16.05 2.93
N LEU A 122 -4.51 -16.59 1.89
CA LEU A 122 -5.09 -16.59 0.55
C LEU A 122 -6.29 -17.55 0.48
N SER A 123 -6.22 -18.65 1.24
CA SER A 123 -7.26 -19.67 1.35
C SER A 123 -8.54 -19.21 2.04
N SER A 124 -8.55 -18.05 2.71
CA SER A 124 -9.75 -17.50 3.33
C SER A 124 -10.51 -16.51 2.44
N ILE A 125 -10.06 -16.36 1.21
CA ILE A 125 -10.78 -15.64 0.18
C ILE A 125 -11.87 -16.55 -0.38
N THR A 126 -13.11 -16.04 -0.39
CA THR A 126 -14.26 -16.75 -0.94
C THR A 126 -15.03 -15.82 -1.87
N PRO A 127 -15.32 -16.25 -3.12
CA PRO A 127 -14.82 -17.46 -3.78
C PRO A 127 -13.29 -17.46 -3.98
N SER A 128 -12.67 -18.64 -4.18
CA SER A 128 -11.23 -18.71 -4.38
C SER A 128 -10.83 -18.10 -5.73
N ILE A 129 -9.56 -17.67 -5.85
CA ILE A 129 -9.05 -17.10 -7.11
C ILE A 129 -9.11 -18.12 -8.25
N GLU A 130 -8.80 -19.39 -7.96
CA GLU A 130 -8.87 -20.46 -8.95
C GLU A 130 -10.30 -20.69 -9.44
N ASP A 131 -11.28 -20.71 -8.54
CA ASP A 131 -12.70 -20.85 -8.91
C ASP A 131 -13.16 -19.70 -9.81
N MET A 132 -12.78 -18.46 -9.45
CA MET A 132 -13.09 -17.28 -10.26
C MET A 132 -12.42 -17.33 -11.65
N ILE A 133 -11.15 -17.72 -11.74
CA ILE A 133 -10.46 -17.87 -13.03
C ILE A 133 -11.13 -18.98 -13.85
N ASN A 134 -11.38 -20.14 -13.25
CA ASN A 134 -11.98 -21.28 -13.94
C ASN A 134 -13.35 -20.94 -14.51
N ALA A 135 -14.21 -20.31 -13.71
CA ALA A 135 -15.56 -19.91 -14.11
C ALA A 135 -15.59 -18.93 -15.29
N TYR A 136 -14.60 -18.05 -15.39
CA TYR A 136 -14.59 -16.96 -16.37
C TYR A 136 -13.53 -17.09 -17.47
N SER A 137 -12.64 -18.10 -17.40
CA SER A 137 -11.51 -18.30 -18.34
C SER A 137 -11.91 -18.36 -19.82
N SER A 138 -13.09 -18.90 -20.13
CA SER A 138 -13.64 -18.99 -21.49
C SER A 138 -14.33 -17.70 -21.97
N ARG A 139 -14.50 -16.70 -21.09
CA ARG A 139 -15.27 -15.47 -21.35
C ARG A 139 -14.47 -14.20 -21.13
N ALA A 140 -13.36 -14.25 -20.40
CA ALA A 140 -12.59 -13.08 -20.01
C ALA A 140 -11.14 -13.13 -20.50
N LYS A 141 -10.62 -11.99 -20.97
CA LYS A 141 -9.24 -11.88 -21.48
C LYS A 141 -8.21 -11.58 -20.38
N GLY A 142 -8.64 -11.08 -19.22
CA GLY A 142 -7.78 -10.75 -18.10
C GLY A 142 -8.52 -10.60 -16.79
N PHE A 143 -7.78 -10.77 -15.70
CA PHE A 143 -8.34 -10.79 -14.34
C PHE A 143 -7.58 -9.86 -13.41
N ALA A 144 -8.33 -9.21 -12.51
CA ALA A 144 -7.79 -8.38 -11.45
C ALA A 144 -8.46 -8.71 -10.12
N PHE A 145 -7.71 -9.25 -9.16
CA PHE A 145 -8.27 -9.67 -7.88
C PHE A 145 -7.60 -8.96 -6.72
N GLU A 146 -8.39 -8.33 -5.84
CA GLU A 146 -7.87 -7.82 -4.58
C GLU A 146 -7.68 -8.95 -3.57
N VAL A 147 -6.53 -8.93 -2.90
CA VAL A 147 -6.18 -9.89 -1.85
C VAL A 147 -5.66 -9.14 -0.61
N PRO A 148 -5.50 -9.80 0.55
CA PRO A 148 -4.96 -9.15 1.73
C PRO A 148 -3.58 -8.51 1.49
N PRO A 149 -3.40 -7.21 1.78
CA PRO A 149 -2.12 -6.50 1.57
C PRO A 149 -0.97 -6.95 2.48
N GLN A 150 -1.25 -7.88 3.40
CA GLN A 150 -0.27 -8.45 4.31
C GLN A 150 0.47 -9.64 3.70
N LEU A 151 -0.05 -10.24 2.62
CA LEU A 151 0.60 -11.35 1.93
C LEU A 151 1.95 -10.90 1.37
N THR A 152 2.97 -11.72 1.56
CA THR A 152 4.27 -11.56 0.91
C THR A 152 4.24 -12.24 -0.46
N PRO A 153 5.11 -11.84 -1.40
CA PRO A 153 5.17 -12.45 -2.71
C PRO A 153 5.29 -13.98 -2.69
N GLU A 154 6.05 -14.57 -1.76
CA GLU A 154 6.24 -16.03 -1.72
C GLU A 154 4.97 -16.80 -1.34
N ARG A 155 3.95 -16.12 -0.82
CA ARG A 155 2.67 -16.72 -0.42
C ARG A 155 1.63 -16.70 -1.54
N ILE A 156 1.99 -16.26 -2.74
CA ILE A 156 1.11 -16.11 -3.89
C ILE A 156 1.57 -17.07 -4.99
N PRO A 157 0.95 -18.25 -5.12
CA PRO A 157 1.42 -19.32 -6.00
C PRO A 157 0.90 -19.15 -7.45
N PHE A 158 0.77 -17.91 -7.93
CA PHE A 158 0.18 -17.61 -9.23
C PHE A 158 1.14 -16.84 -10.12
N ASP A 159 1.13 -17.15 -11.42
CA ASP A 159 1.81 -16.33 -12.42
C ASP A 159 1.02 -15.04 -12.69
N CYS A 160 1.26 -14.01 -11.89
CA CYS A 160 0.55 -12.74 -11.93
C CYS A 160 1.49 -11.56 -11.59
N GLU A 161 1.04 -10.34 -11.87
CA GLU A 161 1.64 -9.14 -11.29
C GLU A 161 1.06 -8.92 -9.90
N MET A 162 1.93 -8.77 -8.90
CA MET A 162 1.55 -8.40 -7.53
C MET A 162 1.75 -6.89 -7.33
N GLU A 163 0.68 -6.11 -7.42
CA GLU A 163 0.74 -4.67 -7.18
C GLU A 163 0.40 -4.32 -5.75
N TYR A 164 1.38 -3.80 -5.02
CA TYR A 164 1.21 -3.26 -3.68
C TYR A 164 0.93 -1.75 -3.75
N LEU A 165 -0.17 -1.32 -3.14
CA LEU A 165 -0.56 0.09 -3.09
C LEU A 165 -0.44 0.63 -1.67
N SER A 166 0.30 1.73 -1.51
CA SER A 166 0.27 2.56 -0.31
C SER A 166 -0.60 3.80 -0.53
N LEU A 167 -1.28 4.23 0.53
CA LEU A 167 -2.09 5.45 0.54
C LEU A 167 -1.66 6.30 1.75
N ASN A 168 -1.10 7.48 1.47
CA ASN A 168 -0.55 8.38 2.49
C ASN A 168 0.46 7.67 3.40
N GLY A 169 1.45 6.99 2.81
CA GLY A 169 2.54 6.32 3.54
C GLY A 169 2.11 5.11 4.39
N LYS A 170 0.96 4.51 4.09
CA LYS A 170 0.46 3.28 4.72
C LYS A 170 0.07 2.25 3.68
N ILE A 171 0.50 1.00 3.85
CA ILE A 171 0.06 -0.09 2.98
C ILE A 171 -1.47 -0.18 3.01
N ASN A 172 -2.09 -0.29 1.83
CA ASN A 172 -3.54 -0.19 1.67
C ASN A 172 -4.14 -1.38 0.95
N ARG A 173 -3.59 -1.77 -0.20
CA ARG A 173 -4.10 -2.85 -1.07
C ARG A 173 -2.98 -3.69 -1.67
N LEU A 174 -3.35 -4.92 -2.02
CA LEU A 174 -2.62 -5.78 -2.93
C LEU A 174 -3.61 -6.25 -4.00
N THR A 175 -3.27 -6.02 -5.26
CA THR A 175 -4.06 -6.46 -6.41
C THR A 175 -3.22 -7.37 -7.28
N LEU A 176 -3.77 -8.51 -7.63
CA LEU A 176 -3.16 -9.49 -8.52
C LEU A 176 -3.70 -9.26 -9.94
N TYR A 177 -2.81 -9.03 -10.90
CA TYR A 177 -3.20 -8.86 -12.31
C TYR A 177 -2.71 -10.05 -13.15
N PHE A 178 -3.61 -10.62 -13.94
CA PHE A 178 -3.37 -11.83 -14.74
C PHE A 178 -3.44 -11.54 -16.24
N ASN A 179 -2.88 -12.45 -17.04
CA ASN A 179 -2.89 -12.40 -18.51
C ASN A 179 -2.35 -11.06 -19.02
N HIS A 180 -3.04 -10.43 -19.98
CA HIS A 180 -2.62 -9.17 -20.60
C HIS A 180 -2.55 -7.98 -19.62
N LEU A 181 -3.11 -8.10 -18.40
CA LEU A 181 -3.03 -7.07 -17.36
C LEU A 181 -1.71 -7.11 -16.58
N LYS A 182 -0.98 -8.23 -16.64
CA LYS A 182 0.35 -8.39 -16.02
C LYS A 182 1.39 -7.62 -16.83
N LYS A 183 2.05 -6.63 -16.21
CA LYS A 183 3.14 -5.84 -16.82
C LYS A 183 4.52 -6.28 -16.35
N CYS A 184 4.62 -6.74 -15.10
CA CYS A 184 5.82 -7.28 -14.47
C CYS A 184 5.43 -8.28 -13.38
N ASN A 185 6.41 -8.80 -12.63
CA ASN A 185 6.12 -9.73 -11.54
C ASN A 185 5.60 -8.98 -10.31
N ARG A 186 6.19 -7.83 -10.00
CA ARG A 186 5.86 -7.06 -8.79
C ARG A 186 5.83 -5.58 -9.12
N SER A 187 4.86 -4.89 -8.57
CA SER A 187 4.77 -3.44 -8.70
C SER A 187 4.40 -2.78 -7.37
N ALA A 188 4.84 -1.55 -7.21
CA ALA A 188 4.53 -0.69 -6.09
C ALA A 188 3.97 0.62 -6.63
N ILE A 189 2.88 1.10 -6.03
CA ILE A 189 2.27 2.40 -6.33
C ILE A 189 2.03 3.14 -5.01
N THR A 190 2.28 4.45 -5.00
CA THR A 190 1.99 5.31 -3.85
C THR A 190 1.04 6.45 -4.20
N LEU A 191 -0.08 6.51 -3.48
CA LEU A 191 -1.08 7.56 -3.60
C LEU A 191 -0.92 8.57 -2.45
N PRO A 192 -1.08 9.89 -2.71
CA PRO A 192 -1.71 10.48 -3.90
C PRO A 192 -0.76 10.83 -5.07
N SER A 193 0.55 10.60 -4.96
CA SER A 193 1.50 11.02 -6.01
C SER A 193 1.42 10.24 -7.32
N GLU A 194 0.82 9.04 -7.29
CA GLU A 194 0.75 8.12 -8.44
C GLU A 194 2.11 7.65 -8.97
N GLU A 195 3.19 7.89 -8.22
CA GLU A 195 4.51 7.37 -8.52
C GLU A 195 4.52 5.84 -8.35
N SER A 196 5.06 5.16 -9.36
CA SER A 196 5.11 3.71 -9.41
C SER A 196 6.51 3.16 -9.66
N LEU A 197 6.65 1.88 -9.35
CA LEU A 197 7.82 1.07 -9.60
C LEU A 197 7.36 -0.32 -10.01
N CYS A 198 8.04 -0.93 -10.97
CA CYS A 198 7.70 -2.22 -11.55
C CYS A 198 9.01 -2.98 -11.75
N GLY A 199 9.04 -4.25 -11.35
CA GLY A 199 10.27 -5.03 -11.30
C GLY A 199 10.04 -6.52 -11.08
N SER A 200 11.14 -7.26 -10.90
CA SER A 200 11.11 -8.69 -10.60
C SER A 200 11.06 -8.96 -9.10
N GLY A 201 11.61 -8.04 -8.29
CA GLY A 201 11.84 -8.21 -6.85
C GLY A 201 12.94 -9.21 -6.51
N THR A 202 13.89 -9.42 -7.42
CA THR A 202 14.97 -10.42 -7.27
C THR A 202 16.36 -9.79 -7.19
N GLY A 203 16.46 -8.45 -7.23
CA GLY A 203 17.74 -7.77 -7.13
C GLY A 203 18.30 -7.76 -5.71
N GLU A 204 19.50 -7.23 -5.57
CA GLU A 204 20.13 -6.98 -4.28
C GLU A 204 20.44 -5.50 -4.12
N ILE A 205 20.35 -5.01 -2.89
CA ILE A 205 20.84 -3.68 -2.50
C ILE A 205 22.05 -3.90 -1.60
N PRO A 206 23.20 -3.27 -1.86
CA PRO A 206 24.38 -3.44 -1.02
C PRO A 206 24.08 -2.95 0.40
N GLU A 207 24.45 -3.75 1.39
CA GLU A 207 24.35 -3.34 2.79
C GLU A 207 25.53 -2.45 3.18
N SER A 208 25.31 -1.57 4.16
CA SER A 208 26.37 -0.78 4.77
C SER A 208 26.23 -0.77 6.28
N GLU A 209 27.33 -1.02 6.99
CA GLU A 209 27.42 -0.91 8.45
C GLU A 209 27.49 0.56 8.90
N ILE A 210 27.82 1.48 7.98
CA ILE A 210 27.95 2.91 8.26
C ILE A 210 26.82 3.64 7.57
N ILE A 211 26.00 4.34 8.36
CA ILE A 211 24.96 5.19 7.80
C ILE A 211 25.60 6.38 7.08
N LYS A 212 25.10 6.71 5.89
CA LYS A 212 25.59 7.82 5.08
C LYS A 212 24.94 9.13 5.51
N LYS A 213 25.33 10.23 4.87
CA LYS A 213 24.85 11.59 5.16
C LYS A 213 23.32 11.73 5.13
N PHE A 214 22.65 11.01 4.24
CA PHE A 214 21.20 10.99 4.13
C PHE A 214 20.63 9.61 4.36
N ALA A 215 19.46 9.54 4.98
CA ALA A 215 18.74 8.31 5.24
C ALA A 215 17.26 8.45 4.86
N TYR A 216 16.63 7.34 4.47
CA TYR A 216 15.30 7.33 3.90
C TYR A 216 14.50 6.14 4.38
N GLU A 217 13.24 6.39 4.73
CA GLU A 217 12.23 5.34 4.84
C GLU A 217 11.55 5.18 3.47
N PRO A 218 11.71 4.04 2.79
CA PRO A 218 10.99 3.77 1.54
C PRO A 218 9.49 3.62 1.79
N GLU A 219 8.69 3.84 0.74
CA GLU A 219 7.25 3.63 0.78
C GLU A 219 6.91 2.16 1.15
N PRO A 220 5.91 1.91 2.02
CA PRO A 220 5.55 0.55 2.42
C PRO A 220 5.13 -0.35 1.26
N SER A 221 4.61 0.21 0.16
CA SER A 221 4.32 -0.55 -1.06
C SER A 221 5.59 -1.09 -1.70
N VAL A 222 6.65 -0.28 -1.78
CA VAL A 222 7.96 -0.71 -2.31
C VAL A 222 8.56 -1.81 -1.45
N VAL A 223 8.55 -1.63 -0.12
CA VAL A 223 9.06 -2.64 0.81
C VAL A 223 8.29 -3.95 0.69
N LYS A 224 6.95 -3.88 0.64
CA LYS A 224 6.10 -5.07 0.54
C LYS A 224 6.19 -5.78 -0.81
N ALA A 225 6.45 -5.04 -1.88
CA ALA A 225 6.75 -5.60 -3.20
C ALA A 225 8.18 -6.13 -3.32
N GLU A 226 9.03 -5.96 -2.29
CA GLU A 226 10.46 -6.30 -2.31
C GLU A 226 11.24 -5.61 -3.44
N LEU A 227 10.84 -4.37 -3.77
CA LEU A 227 11.41 -3.58 -4.86
C LEU A 227 12.45 -2.55 -4.41
N LEU A 228 13.08 -2.77 -3.24
CA LEU A 228 14.19 -1.90 -2.79
C LEU A 228 15.38 -1.90 -3.75
N PRO A 229 15.80 -3.04 -4.35
CA PRO A 229 16.84 -3.05 -5.37
C PRO A 229 16.49 -2.19 -6.58
N GLU A 230 15.29 -2.34 -7.13
CA GLU A 230 14.81 -1.55 -8.27
C GLU A 230 14.68 -0.06 -7.92
N LEU A 231 14.29 0.25 -6.68
CA LEU A 231 14.26 1.64 -6.22
C LEU A 231 15.67 2.21 -6.12
N ALA A 232 16.63 1.45 -5.59
CA ALA A 232 18.02 1.88 -5.48
C ALA A 232 18.64 2.14 -6.86
N GLU A 233 18.39 1.25 -7.83
CA GLU A 233 18.88 1.43 -9.21
C GLU A 233 18.20 2.64 -9.89
N LYS A 234 16.89 2.81 -9.74
CA LYS A 234 16.16 4.00 -10.25
C LYS A 234 16.71 5.31 -9.67
N MET A 235 17.25 5.29 -8.46
CA MET A 235 17.81 6.46 -7.78
C MET A 235 19.30 6.69 -8.04
N ARG A 236 19.98 5.75 -8.70
CA ARG A 236 21.42 5.82 -8.96
C ARG A 236 21.75 7.01 -9.86
N LYS A 237 22.75 7.80 -9.46
CA LYS A 237 23.25 8.94 -10.24
C LYS A 237 24.77 8.87 -10.32
N GLY A 238 25.30 8.51 -11.49
CA GLY A 238 26.73 8.27 -11.67
C GLY A 238 27.24 7.19 -10.69
N ASP A 239 28.27 7.54 -9.93
CA ASP A 239 28.88 6.66 -8.93
C ASP A 239 28.17 6.67 -7.57
N ASN A 240 27.19 7.56 -7.36
CA ASN A 240 26.42 7.55 -6.12
C ASN A 240 25.50 6.35 -6.06
N ARG A 241 25.87 5.44 -5.16
CA ARG A 241 25.10 4.24 -4.83
C ARG A 241 24.21 4.50 -3.62
N THR A 242 23.09 3.79 -3.60
CA THR A 242 22.22 3.70 -2.43
C THR A 242 22.51 2.40 -1.72
N TYR A 243 22.56 2.44 -0.39
CA TYR A 243 22.82 1.29 0.47
C TYR A 243 21.63 1.01 1.37
N LEU A 244 21.57 -0.21 1.89
CA LEU A 244 20.68 -0.58 2.97
C LEU A 244 21.44 -0.51 4.30
N PHE A 245 20.95 0.30 5.23
CA PHE A 245 21.44 0.37 6.61
C PHE A 245 20.43 -0.33 7.53
N ARG A 246 20.85 -1.43 8.16
CA ARG A 246 19.98 -2.20 9.06
C ARG A 246 20.00 -1.60 10.45
N ILE A 247 18.81 -1.33 10.99
CA ILE A 247 18.64 -0.89 12.37
C ILE A 247 18.48 -2.10 13.29
N ASP A 248 17.64 -3.04 12.86
CA ASP A 248 17.38 -4.31 13.55
C ASP A 248 16.83 -5.34 12.54
N SER A 249 16.43 -6.52 13.02
CA SER A 249 15.89 -7.60 12.16
C SER A 249 14.58 -7.25 11.45
N LYS A 250 13.92 -6.15 11.81
CA LYS A 250 12.61 -5.72 11.27
C LYS A 250 12.68 -4.37 10.56
N ARG A 251 13.74 -3.59 10.74
CA ARG A 251 13.84 -2.19 10.29
C ARG A 251 15.14 -1.95 9.56
N ALA A 252 15.02 -1.29 8.41
CA ALA A 252 16.15 -0.80 7.66
C ALA A 252 15.81 0.55 7.03
N LEU A 253 16.85 1.33 6.76
CA LEU A 253 16.78 2.58 6.02
C LEU A 253 17.55 2.42 4.72
N MET A 254 17.09 3.06 3.66
CA MET A 254 17.96 3.34 2.52
C MET A 254 18.86 4.51 2.89
N THR A 255 20.12 4.54 2.45
CA THR A 255 21.06 5.61 2.80
C THR A 255 22.02 5.92 1.65
N SER A 256 22.40 7.19 1.51
CA SER A 256 23.32 7.68 0.47
C SER A 256 24.07 8.94 0.91
N ASP A 257 25.19 9.22 0.26
CA ASP A 257 26.00 10.43 0.53
C ASP A 257 25.38 11.70 -0.06
N GLU A 258 24.66 11.55 -1.19
CA GLU A 258 23.90 12.63 -1.82
C GLU A 258 22.40 12.53 -1.57
N LYS A 259 21.72 13.68 -1.64
CA LYS A 259 20.29 13.79 -1.39
C LYS A 259 19.48 13.24 -2.58
N LEU A 260 18.76 12.15 -2.33
CA LEU A 260 17.72 11.62 -3.21
C LEU A 260 16.41 12.41 -3.08
N LYS A 261 15.61 12.43 -4.15
CA LYS A 261 14.25 12.98 -4.17
C LYS A 261 13.34 12.03 -4.92
N SER A 262 12.35 11.48 -4.24
CA SER A 262 11.32 10.65 -4.86
C SER A 262 10.07 10.57 -3.98
N PRO A 263 8.85 10.55 -4.56
CA PRO A 263 7.64 10.21 -3.82
C PRO A 263 7.64 8.77 -3.26
N LEU A 264 8.52 7.88 -3.76
CA LEU A 264 8.71 6.53 -3.23
C LEU A 264 9.56 6.49 -1.95
N LEU A 265 10.06 7.64 -1.49
CA LEU A 265 10.75 7.82 -0.21
C LEU A 265 9.81 8.57 0.74
N LYS A 266 9.16 7.83 1.62
CA LYS A 266 8.13 8.31 2.55
C LYS A 266 8.66 9.38 3.50
N ASN A 267 9.72 9.06 4.23
CA ASN A 267 10.39 9.99 5.14
C ASN A 267 11.86 10.09 4.75
N GLN A 268 12.43 11.29 4.88
CA GLN A 268 13.80 11.58 4.49
C GLN A 268 14.50 12.33 5.62
N TYR A 269 15.76 12.02 5.85
CA TYR A 269 16.51 12.51 6.98
C TYR A 269 17.91 12.96 6.55
N VAL A 270 18.42 13.97 7.25
CA VAL A 270 19.86 14.22 7.33
C VAL A 270 20.38 13.55 8.59
N VAL A 271 21.44 12.77 8.46
CA VAL A 271 22.16 12.23 9.62
C VAL A 271 23.04 13.33 10.18
N LEU A 272 22.81 13.67 11.46
CA LEU A 272 23.53 14.74 12.14
C LEU A 272 24.72 14.21 12.96
N ALA A 273 24.55 13.03 13.57
CA ALA A 273 25.57 12.40 14.39
C ALA A 273 25.29 10.91 14.60
N GLU A 274 26.34 10.18 14.94
CA GLU A 274 26.28 8.84 15.50
C GLU A 274 26.95 8.86 16.88
N THR A 275 26.37 8.14 17.84
CA THR A 275 26.88 8.08 19.21
C THR A 275 26.64 6.71 19.84
N LYS A 276 27.21 6.46 21.03
CA LYS A 276 26.96 5.22 21.77
C LYS A 276 25.51 5.12 22.23
N VAL A 277 25.00 3.90 22.38
CA VAL A 277 23.68 3.65 22.97
C VAL A 277 23.74 3.80 24.49
N SER A 278 23.96 5.04 24.96
CA SER A 278 23.93 5.40 26.38
C SER A 278 23.04 6.62 26.59
N VAL A 279 22.39 6.70 27.75
CA VAL A 279 21.49 7.82 28.07
C VAL A 279 22.26 9.13 28.06
N GLU A 280 23.46 9.11 28.63
CA GLU A 280 24.34 10.25 28.82
C GLU A 280 24.85 10.79 27.48
N ASP A 281 25.33 9.91 26.59
CA ASP A 281 25.84 10.32 25.28
C ASP A 281 24.73 10.82 24.36
N ILE A 282 23.57 10.17 24.36
CA ILE A 282 22.42 10.59 23.58
C ILE A 282 21.90 11.94 24.08
N ASN A 283 21.69 12.10 25.40
CA ASN A 283 21.21 13.37 25.96
C ASN A 283 22.18 14.53 25.66
N ARG A 284 23.49 14.30 25.80
CA ARG A 284 24.52 15.29 25.45
C ARG A 284 24.39 15.74 24.00
N LYS A 285 24.29 14.80 23.05
CA LYS A 285 24.14 15.11 21.63
C LYS A 285 22.81 15.82 21.32
N LEU A 286 21.72 15.42 21.96
CA LEU A 286 20.42 16.10 21.80
C LEU A 286 20.48 17.55 22.29
N LYS A 287 21.20 17.84 23.38
CA LYS A 287 21.44 19.22 23.86
C LYS A 287 22.28 20.02 22.89
N GLU A 288 23.40 19.47 22.41
CA GLU A 288 24.27 20.12 21.40
C GLU A 288 23.50 20.51 20.14
N LEU A 289 22.50 19.71 19.76
CA LEU A 289 21.68 19.93 18.56
C LEU A 289 20.45 20.82 18.79
N ASN A 290 20.28 21.39 19.99
CA ASN A 290 19.10 22.17 20.39
C ASN A 290 17.79 21.39 20.17
N ALA A 291 17.75 20.13 20.57
CA ALA A 291 16.54 19.31 20.48
C ALA A 291 15.49 19.75 21.51
N LYS A 292 14.23 19.70 21.09
CA LYS A 292 13.03 19.78 21.94
C LYS A 292 12.68 18.40 22.52
N ASN A 293 12.71 17.39 21.66
CA ASN A 293 12.34 16.01 21.98
C ASN A 293 12.92 15.04 20.94
N ALA A 294 12.83 13.75 21.24
CA ALA A 294 13.29 12.66 20.38
C ALA A 294 12.17 11.67 20.05
N LEU A 295 12.05 11.31 18.77
CA LEU A 295 11.22 10.21 18.27
C LEU A 295 12.08 8.98 18.08
N ILE A 296 11.92 8.02 18.99
CA ILE A 296 12.79 6.86 19.04
C ILE A 296 12.28 5.72 18.14
N ARG A 297 13.17 5.14 17.36
CA ARG A 297 12.95 4.04 16.42
C ARG A 297 14.05 2.99 16.61
N GLY A 298 13.69 1.76 16.97
CA GLY A 298 14.67 0.70 17.16
C GLY A 298 14.18 -0.34 18.14
N LYS A 299 15.09 -1.20 18.57
CA LYS A 299 14.84 -2.26 19.54
C LYS A 299 14.94 -1.70 20.96
N ILE A 300 13.84 -1.15 21.46
CA ILE A 300 13.66 -0.83 22.89
C ILE A 300 12.56 -1.73 23.44
N ASP A 301 12.81 -2.27 24.63
CA ASP A 301 11.80 -2.95 25.44
C ASP A 301 10.61 -2.01 25.71
N PRO A 302 9.38 -2.35 25.29
CA PRO A 302 8.20 -1.51 25.46
C PRO A 302 7.98 -0.98 26.88
N ASP A 303 8.28 -1.80 27.90
CA ASP A 303 8.09 -1.43 29.31
C ASP A 303 9.09 -0.35 29.75
N ASN A 304 10.25 -0.30 29.09
CA ASN A 304 11.32 0.65 29.35
C ASN A 304 11.29 1.87 28.42
N TYR A 305 10.41 1.91 27.41
CA TYR A 305 10.39 2.95 26.40
C TYR A 305 10.27 4.36 26.99
N TRP A 306 9.28 4.56 27.87
CA TRP A 306 9.02 5.88 28.46
C TRP A 306 10.10 6.29 29.45
N ASN A 307 10.64 5.36 30.24
CA ASN A 307 11.74 5.63 31.15
C ASN A 307 12.98 6.09 30.36
N PHE A 308 13.38 5.31 29.35
CA PHE A 308 14.50 5.65 28.48
C PHE A 308 14.30 7.00 27.79
N ARG A 309 13.12 7.24 27.22
CA ARG A 309 12.76 8.50 26.56
C ARG A 309 12.86 9.70 27.50
N ASN A 310 12.24 9.62 28.68
CA ASN A 310 12.25 10.72 29.65
C ASN A 310 13.68 11.05 30.09
N ARG A 311 14.52 10.04 30.29
CA ARG A 311 15.93 10.23 30.65
C ARG A 311 16.72 10.93 29.55
N ILE A 312 16.63 10.49 28.30
CA ILE A 312 17.35 11.14 27.19
C ILE A 312 16.82 12.53 26.86
N GLU A 313 15.55 12.83 27.19
CA GLU A 313 14.94 14.15 26.99
C GLU A 313 15.17 15.11 28.20
N THR A 314 15.88 14.70 29.24
CA THR A 314 16.08 15.50 30.46
C THR A 314 16.85 16.79 30.17
N GLY A 315 16.25 17.94 30.50
CA GLY A 315 16.83 19.26 30.32
C GLY A 315 16.96 19.71 28.87
N LEU A 316 16.21 19.11 27.95
CA LEU A 316 16.06 19.61 26.58
C LEU A 316 15.12 20.82 26.57
N ASN A 317 15.59 21.94 26.02
CA ASN A 317 14.84 23.21 25.95
C ASN A 317 14.80 23.78 24.52
N GLY A 318 15.17 22.98 23.53
CA GLY A 318 15.27 23.41 22.15
C GLY A 318 13.94 23.41 21.39
N ASP A 319 14.02 23.53 20.07
CA ASP A 319 12.88 23.71 19.16
C ASP A 319 12.75 22.59 18.11
N LYS A 320 13.74 21.70 18.01
CA LYS A 320 13.77 20.64 16.99
C LYS A 320 13.28 19.30 17.51
N THR A 321 12.40 18.64 16.77
CA THR A 321 12.13 17.21 16.96
C THR A 321 13.18 16.39 16.21
N ILE A 322 13.91 15.56 16.94
CA ILE A 322 14.97 14.70 16.40
C ILE A 322 14.48 13.27 16.29
N HIS A 323 14.84 12.56 15.23
CA HIS A 323 14.57 11.14 15.07
C HIS A 323 15.80 10.36 15.53
N LEU A 324 15.62 9.44 16.47
CA LEU A 324 16.68 8.64 17.04
C LEU A 324 16.53 7.19 16.60
N TYR A 325 17.45 6.70 15.78
CA TYR A 325 17.48 5.29 15.39
C TYR A 325 18.49 4.54 16.26
N ILE A 326 18.03 3.51 16.97
CA ILE A 326 18.87 2.72 17.89
C ILE A 326 19.11 1.36 17.26
N THR A 327 20.39 1.08 17.00
CA THR A 327 20.92 -0.22 16.61
C THR A 327 21.50 -0.93 17.84
N ASP A 328 22.01 -2.16 17.68
CA ASP A 328 22.68 -2.87 18.76
C ASP A 328 24.00 -2.18 19.19
N ASN A 329 24.65 -1.44 18.27
CA ASN A 329 25.99 -0.87 18.49
C ASN A 329 26.00 0.65 18.63
N SER A 330 25.02 1.35 18.06
CA SER A 330 25.03 2.81 17.98
C SER A 330 23.64 3.44 17.93
N ALA A 331 23.61 4.72 18.30
CA ALA A 331 22.46 5.60 18.25
C ALA A 331 22.68 6.64 17.15
N ILE A 332 21.87 6.57 16.11
CA ILE A 332 21.92 7.46 14.96
C ILE A 332 20.92 8.61 15.16
N ILE A 333 21.44 9.83 15.06
CA ILE A 333 20.69 11.05 15.30
C ILE A 333 20.36 11.70 13.96
N CYS A 334 19.07 11.70 13.63
CA CYS A 334 18.55 12.13 12.35
C CYS A 334 17.64 13.35 12.50
N GLN A 335 17.76 14.32 11.60
CA GLN A 335 16.79 15.40 11.46
C GLN A 335 15.93 15.16 10.23
N PRO A 336 14.58 15.17 10.35
CA PRO A 336 13.70 15.11 9.20
C PRO A 336 13.98 16.27 8.23
N LEU A 337 14.18 15.94 6.96
CA LEU A 337 14.13 16.91 5.89
C LEU A 337 12.67 17.32 5.70
N ALA A 338 12.36 18.61 5.76
CA ALA A 338 10.99 19.09 5.57
C ALA A 338 10.37 18.48 4.31
N GLY A 339 9.34 17.64 4.50
CA GLY A 339 8.69 16.86 3.46
C GLY A 339 7.37 16.27 3.97
N LYS A 340 6.26 16.95 3.64
CA LYS A 340 4.84 16.62 3.88
C LYS A 340 4.47 16.10 5.28
N ASN A 341 4.05 17.03 6.15
CA ASN A 341 3.16 16.74 7.29
C ASN A 341 1.84 16.11 6.84
#